data_AF-A0A2D9LF28-F1
#
_entry.id   AF-A0A2D9LF28-F1
#
_cell.length_a   1.000
_cell.length_b   1.000
_cell.length_c   1.000
_cell.angle_alpha   90.00
_cell.angle_beta   90.00
_cell.angle_gamma   90.00
#
_symmetry.space_group_name_H-M   'P 1'
#
loop_
_entity.id
_entity.type
_entity.pdbx_description
1 polymer ?
#
loop_
_entity_poly.entity_id
_entity_poly.type
_entity_poly.pdbx_seq_one_letter_code
_entity_poly.pdbx_strand_id
1 'polypeptide(L)'
;MIVLISSLLATPTKAERPMEMKMGSFNSRPDAHAPIGVMGDRAHHQGHWMLSYRLMKMEMKGIRSGTLDLSENDIWNRKPEYGGSNYMVAPQKMRMDMHMFSGMYAPTDNLTLMLMGSVNYKKMWNHRKMMGAKHLFQVSSKGLGDTKITALYRLYHGKNHNIQINFGLSLPTGSIDEQDYTPASSNPIKLGYAMQLGSGTWDVLPGLTYFGHTKDISWGGQITSVIRASGDNNQDYRLGNRIKLNAWGGKLLADFLSASVRLQYEAWGQIHGMNPELDQDMSPANDYTATGGRKLDFNLGVNYIFTGGAAKGNRIALEIGMPIYQNLDGPQMETDWVYTIGWQKAW
;
A
#
# COMPACT_ATOMS: atom_id res chain seq x y z
N MET A 1 18.37 88.15 -25.54
CA MET A 1 19.26 86.97 -25.43
C MET A 1 18.82 86.21 -24.20
N ILE A 2 18.39 84.97 -24.41
CA ILE A 2 17.63 84.11 -23.49
C ILE A 2 18.61 83.33 -22.59
N VAL A 3 18.22 83.03 -21.34
CA VAL A 3 18.07 81.66 -20.78
C VAL A 3 17.95 81.74 -19.24
N LEU A 4 16.80 81.28 -18.75
CA LEU A 4 16.50 80.89 -17.37
C LEU A 4 17.33 79.66 -16.99
N ILE A 5 17.77 79.56 -15.72
CA ILE A 5 18.16 78.27 -15.13
C ILE A 5 17.17 77.94 -14.01
N SER A 6 16.41 76.89 -14.26
CA SER A 6 15.40 76.29 -13.40
C SER A 6 16.02 75.32 -12.39
N SER A 7 15.36 75.23 -11.24
CA SER A 7 15.55 74.25 -10.16
C SER A 7 15.33 72.80 -10.61
N LEU A 8 16.21 71.87 -10.20
CA LEU A 8 15.89 70.45 -10.10
C LEU A 8 15.96 69.99 -8.64
N LEU A 9 14.79 69.73 -8.06
CA LEU A 9 14.60 68.88 -6.89
C LEU A 9 14.75 67.43 -7.34
N ALA A 10 15.73 66.73 -6.77
CA ALA A 10 15.89 65.29 -6.94
C ALA A 10 14.76 64.55 -6.19
N THR A 11 13.95 63.80 -6.93
CA THR A 11 12.99 62.84 -6.38
C THR A 11 13.74 61.60 -5.87
N PRO A 12 13.48 61.09 -4.67
CA PRO A 12 14.07 59.83 -4.22
C PRO A 12 13.45 58.68 -5.02
N THR A 13 14.32 57.93 -5.69
CA THR A 13 14.00 56.69 -6.40
C THR A 13 13.34 55.70 -5.46
N LYS A 14 12.13 55.28 -5.82
CA LYS A 14 11.34 54.23 -5.16
C LYS A 14 12.14 52.92 -5.22
N ALA A 15 12.74 52.54 -4.09
CA ALA A 15 13.34 51.22 -3.94
C ALA A 15 12.28 50.15 -4.21
N GLU A 16 12.49 49.35 -5.26
CA GLU A 16 11.67 48.18 -5.55
C GLU A 16 11.80 47.21 -4.37
N ARG A 17 10.69 47.00 -3.67
CA ARG A 17 10.57 45.95 -2.66
C ARG A 17 10.83 44.60 -3.36
N PRO A 18 11.71 43.74 -2.82
CA PRO A 18 11.85 42.40 -3.37
C PRO A 18 10.49 41.72 -3.37
N MET A 19 10.13 41.11 -4.51
CA MET A 19 8.90 40.35 -4.69
C MET A 19 8.76 39.35 -3.55
N GLU A 20 7.79 39.58 -2.67
CA GLU A 20 7.24 38.55 -1.80
C GLU A 20 6.68 37.46 -2.71
N MET A 21 7.45 36.38 -2.91
CA MET A 21 6.97 35.14 -3.49
C MET A 21 5.77 34.71 -2.66
N LYS A 22 4.56 34.76 -3.27
CA LYS A 22 3.34 34.23 -2.68
C LYS A 22 3.56 32.74 -2.39
N MET A 23 3.92 32.45 -1.15
CA MET A 23 4.05 31.10 -0.64
C MET A 23 2.67 30.44 -0.77
N GLY A 24 2.55 29.47 -1.69
CA GLY A 24 1.30 28.76 -1.93
C GLY A 24 0.79 28.15 -0.63
N SER A 25 -0.54 28.08 -0.48
CA SER A 25 -1.18 27.34 0.62
C SER A 25 -0.51 25.98 0.78
N PHE A 26 -0.27 25.54 2.01
CA PHE A 26 0.41 24.28 2.31
C PHE A 26 -0.10 23.11 1.46
N ASN A 27 -1.41 23.07 1.19
CA ASN A 27 -2.09 22.06 0.37
C ASN A 27 -1.57 21.92 -1.09
N SER A 28 -0.83 22.91 -1.58
CA SER A 28 -0.25 22.92 -2.92
C SER A 28 1.18 22.36 -2.98
N ARG A 29 1.82 22.12 -1.83
CA ARG A 29 3.20 21.62 -1.79
C ARG A 29 3.28 20.12 -2.07
N PRO A 30 4.43 19.61 -2.57
CA PRO A 30 4.65 18.19 -2.79
C PRO A 30 4.78 17.39 -1.47
N ASP A 31 5.28 18.00 -0.40
CA ASP A 31 5.44 17.38 0.93
C ASP A 31 4.18 17.51 1.82
N ALA A 32 3.11 18.11 1.28
CA ALA A 32 1.80 18.18 1.92
C ALA A 32 0.94 16.93 1.71
N HIS A 33 1.49 15.95 1.01
CA HIS A 33 0.97 14.60 0.92
C HIS A 33 1.95 13.65 1.61
N ALA A 34 1.41 12.66 2.31
CA ALA A 34 2.22 11.58 2.82
C ALA A 34 2.92 10.83 1.66
N PRO A 35 3.95 10.02 1.95
CA PRO A 35 4.52 9.11 0.96
C PRO A 35 3.42 8.27 0.29
N ILE A 36 3.55 7.97 -1.00
CA ILE A 36 2.46 7.39 -1.82
C ILE A 36 1.97 6.03 -1.33
N GLY A 37 2.76 5.33 -0.50
CA GLY A 37 2.33 4.11 0.19
C GLY A 37 1.29 4.33 1.30
N VAL A 38 1.15 5.55 1.83
CA VAL A 38 0.17 5.91 2.86
C VAL A 38 -1.17 6.24 2.22
N MET A 39 -2.20 5.49 2.58
CA MET A 39 -3.53 5.64 1.99
C MET A 39 -4.43 6.53 2.84
N GLY A 40 -5.21 7.37 2.18
CA GLY A 40 -6.16 8.25 2.86
C GLY A 40 -5.48 9.13 3.88
N ASP A 41 -4.35 9.74 3.50
CA ASP A 41 -3.51 10.56 4.35
C ASP A 41 -4.16 11.88 4.77
N ARG A 42 -5.13 12.36 3.98
CA ARG A 42 -5.82 13.62 4.24
C ARG A 42 -7.27 13.70 3.74
N ALA A 43 -8.11 14.41 4.48
CA ALA A 43 -9.39 14.92 4.02
C ALA A 43 -9.20 16.15 3.11
N HIS A 44 -10.02 16.23 2.08
CA HIS A 44 -10.10 17.31 1.10
C HIS A 44 -11.04 18.44 1.55
N HIS A 45 -11.00 19.56 0.85
CA HIS A 45 -11.90 20.71 1.06
C HIS A 45 -13.23 20.49 0.34
N GLN A 46 -14.29 21.15 0.81
CA GLN A 46 -15.62 21.00 0.24
C GLN A 46 -15.63 21.22 -1.29
N GLY A 47 -16.34 20.35 -2.00
CA GLY A 47 -16.49 20.38 -3.45
C GLY A 47 -15.31 19.79 -4.23
N HIS A 48 -14.19 19.51 -3.57
CA HIS A 48 -13.01 18.99 -4.26
C HIS A 48 -13.19 17.53 -4.66
N TRP A 49 -12.67 17.21 -5.83
CA TRP A 49 -12.50 15.86 -6.33
C TRP A 49 -11.03 15.49 -6.37
N MET A 50 -10.73 14.20 -6.17
CA MET A 50 -9.43 13.64 -6.50
C MET A 50 -9.59 12.32 -7.23
N LEU A 51 -8.83 12.14 -8.30
CA LEU A 51 -8.59 10.83 -8.90
C LEU A 51 -7.14 10.43 -8.64
N SER A 52 -6.96 9.13 -8.43
CA SER A 52 -5.64 8.54 -8.23
C SER A 52 -5.54 7.15 -8.87
N TYR A 53 -4.34 6.88 -9.34
CA TYR A 53 -3.93 5.56 -9.82
C TYR A 53 -2.60 5.22 -9.15
N ARG A 54 -2.45 3.99 -8.67
CA ARG A 54 -1.19 3.48 -8.13
C ARG A 54 -0.87 2.11 -8.70
N LEU A 55 0.34 1.93 -9.19
CA LEU A 55 0.91 0.63 -9.49
C LEU A 55 1.80 0.23 -8.32
N MET A 56 1.45 -0.86 -7.65
CA MET A 56 2.32 -1.50 -6.66
C MET A 56 2.87 -2.80 -7.23
N LYS A 57 4.19 -2.96 -7.19
CA LYS A 57 4.88 -4.20 -7.51
C LYS A 57 5.53 -4.74 -6.25
N MET A 58 5.35 -6.02 -5.99
CA MET A 58 6.01 -6.72 -4.88
C MET A 58 6.72 -7.95 -5.44
N GLU A 59 7.97 -8.11 -5.03
CA GLU A 59 8.75 -9.32 -5.30
C GLU A 59 9.01 -10.04 -3.98
N MET A 60 8.83 -11.36 -4.03
CA MET A 60 9.03 -12.26 -2.91
C MET A 60 9.89 -13.41 -3.43
N LYS A 61 10.99 -13.72 -2.75
CA LYS A 61 11.87 -14.82 -3.16
C LYS A 61 12.37 -15.57 -1.93
N GLY A 62 12.25 -16.89 -1.96
CA GLY A 62 12.60 -17.73 -0.81
C GLY A 62 11.48 -17.82 0.22
N ILE A 63 11.66 -18.74 1.16
CA ILE A 63 10.70 -19.03 2.22
C ILE A 63 11.39 -18.85 3.56
N ARG A 64 10.66 -18.31 4.54
CA ARG A 64 11.07 -18.22 5.94
C ARG A 64 10.08 -18.87 6.88
N SER A 65 10.57 -19.28 8.04
CA SER A 65 9.74 -19.53 9.21
C SER A 65 10.36 -18.83 10.41
N GLY A 66 9.58 -18.01 11.08
CA GLY A 66 10.09 -16.99 11.98
C GLY A 66 10.98 -16.02 11.22
N THR A 67 12.20 -15.84 11.71
CA THR A 67 13.26 -15.02 11.09
C THR A 67 14.28 -15.86 10.30
N LEU A 68 14.06 -17.17 10.17
CA LEU A 68 15.01 -18.12 9.60
C LEU A 68 14.64 -18.46 8.16
N ASP A 69 15.62 -18.42 7.27
CA ASP A 69 15.48 -18.81 5.87
C ASP A 69 15.44 -20.33 5.77
N LEU A 70 14.55 -20.84 4.94
CA LEU A 70 14.35 -22.27 4.73
C LEU A 70 14.76 -22.65 3.31
N SER A 71 15.56 -23.71 3.20
CA SER A 71 15.84 -24.34 1.91
C SER A 71 14.65 -25.16 1.42
N GLU A 72 14.62 -25.46 0.13
CA GLU A 72 13.62 -26.37 -0.45
C GLU A 72 13.54 -27.73 0.26
N ASN A 73 14.69 -28.26 0.66
CA ASN A 73 14.75 -29.55 1.36
C ASN A 73 14.17 -29.43 2.77
N ASP A 74 14.34 -28.29 3.44
CA ASP A 74 13.71 -28.06 4.75
C ASP A 74 12.19 -28.07 4.60
N ILE A 75 11.66 -27.45 3.55
CA ILE A 75 10.22 -27.47 3.24
C ILE A 75 9.73 -28.89 2.99
N TRP A 76 10.40 -29.67 2.13
CA TRP A 76 9.97 -31.04 1.82
C TRP A 76 10.12 -32.05 2.96
N ASN A 77 10.87 -31.70 4.01
CA ASN A 77 11.03 -32.53 5.19
C ASN A 77 10.23 -32.00 6.39
N ARG A 78 9.48 -30.92 6.21
CA ARG A 78 8.71 -30.28 7.27
C ARG A 78 7.26 -30.73 7.24
N LYS A 79 6.72 -30.98 8.42
CA LYS A 79 5.30 -31.23 8.64
C LYS A 79 4.57 -29.92 9.00
N PRO A 80 3.33 -29.76 8.56
CA PRO A 80 2.43 -28.71 9.03
C PRO A 80 2.23 -28.75 10.54
N GLU A 81 1.89 -27.60 11.13
CA GLU A 81 1.64 -27.49 12.57
C GLU A 81 0.39 -28.27 13.02
N TYR A 82 -0.61 -28.40 12.14
CA TYR A 82 -1.83 -29.18 12.42
C TYR A 82 -1.62 -30.71 12.42
N GLY A 83 -0.41 -31.20 12.13
CA GLY A 83 -0.07 -32.64 12.23
C GLY A 83 -0.19 -33.45 10.93
N GLY A 84 -0.13 -32.79 9.77
CA GLY A 84 -0.20 -33.41 8.45
C GLY A 84 1.07 -34.12 7.95
N SER A 85 1.10 -34.42 6.66
CA SER A 85 2.24 -35.02 5.95
C SER A 85 3.27 -33.97 5.55
N ASN A 86 4.47 -34.40 5.16
CA ASN A 86 5.48 -33.45 4.68
C ASN A 86 5.04 -32.74 3.40
N TYR A 87 5.39 -31.46 3.26
CA TYR A 87 5.05 -30.70 2.06
C TYR A 87 5.67 -31.30 0.78
N MET A 88 4.91 -31.28 -0.30
CA MET A 88 5.37 -31.76 -1.62
C MET A 88 5.78 -30.63 -2.56
N VAL A 89 5.28 -29.41 -2.32
CA VAL A 89 5.51 -28.22 -3.13
C VAL A 89 6.13 -27.12 -2.28
N ALA A 90 7.20 -26.53 -2.78
CA ALA A 90 7.88 -25.40 -2.18
C ALA A 90 7.79 -24.19 -3.13
N PRO A 91 7.01 -23.15 -2.79
CA PRO A 91 7.06 -21.85 -3.45
C PRO A 91 8.50 -21.29 -3.51
N GLN A 92 8.91 -20.75 -4.65
CA GLN A 92 10.28 -20.24 -4.86
C GLN A 92 10.32 -18.74 -5.02
N LYS A 93 9.36 -18.23 -5.78
CA LYS A 93 9.27 -16.83 -6.15
C LYS A 93 7.82 -16.47 -6.34
N MET A 94 7.44 -15.27 -5.92
CA MET A 94 6.16 -14.69 -6.25
C MET A 94 6.35 -13.24 -6.70
N ARG A 95 5.60 -12.88 -7.74
CA ARG A 95 5.47 -11.50 -8.19
C ARG A 95 4.02 -11.10 -8.12
N MET A 96 3.78 -9.92 -7.55
CA MET A 96 2.46 -9.32 -7.48
C MET A 96 2.50 -7.94 -8.10
N ASP A 97 1.60 -7.71 -9.05
CA ASP A 97 1.32 -6.42 -9.63
C ASP A 97 -0.11 -6.02 -9.24
N MET A 98 -0.25 -4.93 -8.50
CA MET A 98 -1.54 -4.38 -8.10
C MET A 98 -1.75 -3.01 -8.74
N HIS A 99 -2.76 -2.90 -9.59
CA HIS A 99 -3.26 -1.66 -10.16
C HIS A 99 -4.41 -1.16 -9.31
N MET A 100 -4.18 -0.11 -8.54
CA MET A 100 -5.15 0.47 -7.63
C MET A 100 -5.71 1.77 -8.21
N PHE A 101 -7.02 1.89 -8.21
CA PHE A 101 -7.74 3.07 -8.65
C PHE A 101 -8.54 3.61 -7.48
N SER A 102 -8.52 4.92 -7.29
CA SER A 102 -9.34 5.55 -6.26
C SER A 102 -9.84 6.91 -6.68
N GLY A 103 -11.12 7.14 -6.38
CA GLY A 103 -11.77 8.44 -6.49
C GLY A 103 -12.17 8.94 -5.11
N MET A 104 -12.01 10.24 -4.89
CA MET A 104 -12.44 10.91 -3.67
C MET A 104 -13.33 12.10 -4.01
N TYR A 105 -14.31 12.35 -3.15
CA TYR A 105 -15.16 13.52 -3.16
C TYR A 105 -15.37 14.05 -1.75
N ALA A 106 -15.21 15.36 -1.56
CA ALA A 106 -15.42 16.01 -0.28
C ALA A 106 -16.74 16.80 -0.26
N PRO A 107 -17.85 16.22 0.27
CA PRO A 107 -19.12 16.95 0.38
C PRO A 107 -19.07 18.13 1.37
N THR A 108 -18.16 18.10 2.33
CA THR A 108 -17.92 19.17 3.32
C THR A 108 -16.43 19.34 3.56
N ASP A 109 -16.00 20.40 4.22
CA ASP A 109 -14.59 20.60 4.56
C ASP A 109 -14.04 19.53 5.51
N ASN A 110 -14.90 18.89 6.30
CA ASN A 110 -14.47 17.92 7.31
C ASN A 110 -14.67 16.47 6.89
N LEU A 111 -15.40 16.21 5.80
CA LEU A 111 -15.72 14.86 5.34
C LEU A 111 -15.27 14.66 3.90
N THR A 112 -14.49 13.62 3.67
CA THR A 112 -14.16 13.12 2.33
C THR A 112 -14.58 11.67 2.21
N LEU A 113 -15.30 11.35 1.14
CA LEU A 113 -15.68 10.00 0.77
C LEU A 113 -14.68 9.49 -0.27
N MET A 114 -14.22 8.27 -0.09
CA MET A 114 -13.26 7.60 -0.96
C MET A 114 -13.85 6.26 -1.41
N LEU A 115 -13.81 6.03 -2.72
CA LEU A 115 -14.04 4.73 -3.34
C LEU A 115 -12.70 4.23 -3.88
N MET A 116 -12.38 2.96 -3.66
CA MET A 116 -11.14 2.34 -4.11
C MET A 116 -11.41 0.94 -4.65
N GLY A 117 -10.81 0.63 -5.79
CA GLY A 117 -10.80 -0.70 -6.39
C GLY A 117 -9.39 -1.08 -6.81
N SER A 118 -9.18 -2.37 -7.06
CA SER A 118 -7.89 -2.86 -7.56
C SER A 118 -8.05 -3.97 -8.58
N VAL A 119 -7.10 -4.06 -9.51
CA VAL A 119 -6.87 -5.22 -10.37
C VAL A 119 -5.52 -5.81 -9.96
N ASN A 120 -5.52 -7.08 -9.58
CA ASN A 120 -4.35 -7.80 -9.12
C ASN A 120 -3.92 -8.81 -10.19
N TYR A 121 -2.61 -8.92 -10.38
CA TYR A 121 -1.97 -9.98 -11.15
C TYR A 121 -0.92 -10.63 -10.26
N LYS A 122 -1.05 -11.94 -10.03
CA LYS A 122 -0.16 -12.71 -9.18
C LYS A 122 0.44 -13.84 -9.99
N LYS A 123 1.74 -14.04 -9.86
CA LYS A 123 2.45 -15.15 -10.50
C LYS A 123 3.41 -15.77 -9.52
N MET A 124 3.30 -17.08 -9.34
CA MET A 124 4.11 -17.85 -8.40
C MET A 124 4.85 -18.97 -9.14
N TRP A 125 6.14 -19.08 -8.86
CA TRP A 125 7.00 -20.17 -9.32
C TRP A 125 7.14 -21.17 -8.17
N ASN A 126 6.99 -22.44 -8.48
CA ASN A 126 6.96 -23.51 -7.51
C ASN A 126 7.90 -24.65 -7.93
N HIS A 127 8.46 -25.32 -6.93
CA HIS A 127 9.13 -26.60 -7.10
C HIS A 127 8.30 -27.70 -6.44
N ARG A 128 8.02 -28.75 -7.21
CA ARG A 128 7.42 -29.99 -6.69
C ARG A 128 8.46 -31.08 -6.63
N LYS A 129 8.45 -31.84 -5.52
CA LYS A 129 9.19 -33.10 -5.40
C LYS A 129 8.32 -34.22 -5.96
N MET A 130 8.79 -34.90 -7.00
CA MET A 130 8.08 -36.04 -7.60
C MET A 130 9.07 -37.15 -7.92
N MET A 131 8.88 -38.36 -7.36
CA MET A 131 9.74 -39.53 -7.58
C MET A 131 11.25 -39.24 -7.42
N GLY A 132 11.61 -38.37 -6.46
CA GLY A 132 13.00 -37.94 -6.22
C GLY A 132 13.55 -36.86 -7.16
N ALA A 133 12.82 -36.50 -8.22
CA ALA A 133 13.16 -35.41 -9.13
C ALA A 133 12.48 -34.09 -8.74
N LYS A 134 13.11 -32.98 -9.14
CA LYS A 134 12.59 -31.62 -8.96
C LYS A 134 11.87 -31.17 -10.23
N HIS A 135 10.62 -30.74 -10.09
CA HIS A 135 9.83 -30.21 -11.21
C HIS A 135 9.42 -28.76 -10.96
N LEU A 136 9.82 -27.89 -11.88
CA LEU A 136 9.44 -26.48 -11.95
C LEU A 136 8.06 -26.32 -12.58
N PHE A 137 7.19 -25.55 -11.93
CA PHE A 137 5.93 -25.12 -12.54
C PHE A 137 5.54 -23.72 -12.06
N GLN A 138 4.59 -23.12 -12.76
CA GLN A 138 4.12 -21.76 -12.50
C GLN A 138 2.60 -21.80 -12.37
N VAL A 139 2.08 -20.98 -11.47
CA VAL A 139 0.65 -20.70 -11.35
C VAL A 139 0.41 -19.20 -11.34
N SER A 140 -0.75 -18.77 -11.83
CA SER A 140 -1.11 -17.37 -11.89
C SER A 140 -2.58 -17.13 -11.59
N SER A 141 -2.88 -15.95 -11.06
CA SER A 141 -4.24 -15.47 -10.88
C SER A 141 -4.34 -14.00 -11.28
N LYS A 142 -5.50 -13.60 -11.78
CA LYS A 142 -5.73 -12.24 -12.25
C LYS A 142 -7.19 -11.86 -12.12
N GLY A 143 -7.45 -10.70 -11.53
CA GLY A 143 -8.80 -10.15 -11.52
C GLY A 143 -8.94 -9.00 -10.54
N LEU A 144 -10.18 -8.67 -10.24
CA LEU A 144 -10.51 -7.61 -9.29
C LEU A 144 -10.16 -8.05 -7.87
N GLY A 145 -9.65 -7.11 -7.07
CA GLY A 145 -9.62 -7.25 -5.63
C GLY A 145 -10.90 -6.73 -4.98
N ASP A 146 -10.89 -6.71 -3.66
CA ASP A 146 -12.00 -6.16 -2.87
C ASP A 146 -12.16 -4.66 -3.07
N THR A 147 -13.42 -4.22 -3.21
CA THR A 147 -13.81 -2.82 -3.35
C THR A 147 -13.92 -2.20 -1.98
N LYS A 148 -13.33 -1.02 -1.79
CA LYS A 148 -13.31 -0.34 -0.49
C LYS A 148 -14.02 0.99 -0.57
N ILE A 149 -14.89 1.23 0.39
CA ILE A 149 -15.56 2.52 0.61
C ILE A 149 -15.06 3.05 1.95
N THR A 150 -14.61 4.29 1.99
CA THR A 150 -14.02 4.88 3.21
C THR A 150 -14.45 6.33 3.36
N ALA A 151 -14.86 6.70 4.56
CA ALA A 151 -15.05 8.07 4.99
C ALA A 151 -13.80 8.53 5.75
N LEU A 152 -13.28 9.70 5.39
CA LEU A 152 -12.20 10.38 6.08
C LEU A 152 -12.80 11.61 6.75
N TYR A 153 -12.76 11.64 8.08
CA TYR A 153 -13.32 12.72 8.87
C TYR A 153 -12.21 13.48 9.61
N ARG A 154 -12.13 14.79 9.36
CA ARG A 154 -11.16 15.68 9.98
C ARG A 154 -11.59 15.99 11.42
N LEU A 155 -10.84 15.48 12.40
CA LEU A 155 -11.08 15.76 13.82
C LEU A 155 -10.49 17.10 14.24
N TYR A 156 -9.32 17.45 13.70
CA TYR A 156 -8.61 18.67 14.05
C TYR A 156 -7.91 19.25 12.82
N HIS A 157 -8.09 20.56 12.61
CA HIS A 157 -7.42 21.35 11.58
C HIS A 157 -6.72 22.54 12.21
N GLY A 158 -5.42 22.45 12.40
CA GLY A 158 -4.58 23.57 12.85
C GLY A 158 -3.70 24.10 11.72
N LYS A 159 -2.97 25.19 12.01
CA LYS A 159 -2.04 25.80 11.06
C LYS A 159 -0.90 24.85 10.61
N ASN A 160 -0.46 23.98 11.53
CA ASN A 160 0.72 23.12 11.34
C ASN A 160 0.42 21.65 11.64
N HIS A 161 -0.74 21.34 12.23
CA HIS A 161 -1.07 20.00 12.72
C HIS A 161 -2.49 19.64 12.31
N ASN A 162 -2.67 18.40 11.88
CA ASN A 162 -3.95 17.87 11.42
C ASN A 162 -4.13 16.47 11.99
N ILE A 163 -5.37 16.18 12.41
CA ILE A 163 -5.76 14.85 12.84
C ILE A 163 -7.03 14.49 12.11
N GLN A 164 -7.10 13.25 11.64
CA GLN A 164 -8.27 12.70 11.02
C GLN A 164 -8.45 11.24 11.37
N ILE A 165 -9.70 10.80 11.33
CA ILE A 165 -10.07 9.40 11.42
C ILE A 165 -10.56 8.93 10.07
N ASN A 166 -10.31 7.66 9.81
CA ASN A 166 -10.74 6.96 8.62
C ASN A 166 -11.65 5.83 9.10
N PHE A 167 -12.83 5.70 8.51
CA PHE A 167 -13.71 4.57 8.73
C PHE A 167 -14.19 4.05 7.39
N GLY A 168 -14.00 2.77 7.13
CA GLY A 168 -14.37 2.19 5.86
C GLY A 168 -14.87 0.76 5.98
N LEU A 169 -15.41 0.29 4.86
CA LEU A 169 -15.84 -1.08 4.64
C LEU A 169 -15.10 -1.63 3.42
N SER A 170 -14.63 -2.87 3.52
CA SER A 170 -14.17 -3.67 2.39
C SER A 170 -15.29 -4.62 1.98
N LEU A 171 -15.69 -4.52 0.71
CA LEU A 171 -16.70 -5.36 0.10
C LEU A 171 -16.01 -6.56 -0.57
N PRO A 172 -16.49 -7.79 -0.38
CA PRO A 172 -15.88 -9.00 -0.94
C PRO A 172 -16.18 -9.16 -2.44
N THR A 173 -15.71 -8.21 -3.25
CA THR A 173 -15.86 -8.24 -4.72
C THR A 173 -14.74 -8.99 -5.42
N GLY A 174 -13.62 -9.24 -4.73
CA GLY A 174 -12.52 -10.01 -5.28
C GLY A 174 -12.80 -11.52 -5.21
N SER A 175 -12.38 -12.23 -6.25
CA SER A 175 -12.55 -13.68 -6.33
C SER A 175 -11.69 -14.41 -5.29
N ILE A 176 -12.27 -15.47 -4.71
CA ILE A 176 -11.60 -16.43 -3.83
C ILE A 176 -11.67 -17.87 -4.37
N ASP A 177 -12.02 -18.00 -5.65
CA ASP A 177 -12.16 -19.25 -6.39
C ASP A 177 -11.15 -19.36 -7.54
N GLU A 178 -9.98 -18.71 -7.40
CA GLU A 178 -8.93 -18.76 -8.41
C GLU A 178 -8.31 -20.16 -8.47
N GLN A 179 -8.22 -20.69 -9.70
CA GLN A 179 -7.69 -22.00 -10.00
C GLN A 179 -6.67 -21.92 -11.15
N ASP A 180 -5.71 -22.83 -11.18
CA ASP A 180 -4.79 -22.99 -12.31
C ASP A 180 -4.38 -24.46 -12.46
N TYR A 181 -3.78 -24.79 -13.59
CA TYR A 181 -3.23 -26.11 -13.83
C TYR A 181 -1.92 -26.29 -13.06
N THR A 182 -1.80 -27.45 -12.40
CA THR A 182 -0.56 -27.83 -11.73
C THR A 182 -0.15 -29.23 -12.18
N PRO A 183 1.12 -29.62 -12.05
CA PRO A 183 1.55 -30.99 -12.33
C PRO A 183 0.89 -32.06 -11.44
N ALA A 184 0.12 -31.67 -10.42
CA ALA A 184 -0.57 -32.59 -9.52
C ALA A 184 -1.91 -33.13 -10.09
N SER A 185 -2.51 -32.45 -11.07
CA SER A 185 -3.84 -32.79 -11.58
C SER A 185 -3.97 -32.46 -13.07
N SER A 186 -4.77 -33.24 -13.80
CA SER A 186 -5.16 -32.94 -15.19
C SER A 186 -6.22 -31.84 -15.29
N ASN A 187 -6.94 -31.58 -14.21
CA ASN A 187 -7.93 -30.51 -14.09
C ASN A 187 -7.32 -29.32 -13.33
N PRO A 188 -7.80 -28.08 -13.58
CA PRO A 188 -7.40 -26.94 -12.77
C PRO A 188 -7.74 -27.19 -11.31
N ILE A 189 -6.84 -26.80 -10.41
CA ILE A 189 -7.03 -26.93 -8.96
C ILE A 189 -6.99 -25.55 -8.32
N LYS A 190 -7.65 -25.44 -7.18
CA LYS A 190 -7.68 -24.20 -6.39
C LYS A 190 -6.28 -23.80 -5.96
N LEU A 191 -5.98 -22.51 -6.12
CA LEU A 191 -4.71 -21.94 -5.70
C LEU A 191 -4.71 -21.61 -4.21
N GLY A 192 -3.55 -21.68 -3.59
CA GLY A 192 -3.37 -21.36 -2.17
C GLY A 192 -3.82 -19.94 -1.79
N TYR A 193 -4.00 -19.70 -0.50
CA TYR A 193 -4.64 -18.48 0.03
C TYR A 193 -4.00 -17.18 -0.47
N ALA A 194 -2.67 -17.14 -0.60
CA ALA A 194 -1.95 -15.97 -1.07
C ALA A 194 -2.22 -15.63 -2.56
N MET A 195 -2.69 -16.60 -3.34
CA MET A 195 -3.02 -16.44 -4.77
C MET A 195 -4.47 -15.99 -5.00
N GLN A 196 -5.35 -16.07 -3.99
CA GLN A 196 -6.71 -15.55 -4.10
C GLN A 196 -6.72 -14.01 -4.18
N LEU A 197 -7.70 -13.42 -4.86
CA LEU A 197 -7.70 -11.99 -5.20
C LEU A 197 -8.47 -11.13 -4.19
N GLY A 198 -9.47 -11.71 -3.53
CA GLY A 198 -10.25 -11.09 -2.48
C GLY A 198 -10.09 -11.75 -1.12
N SER A 199 -10.83 -11.23 -0.14
CA SER A 199 -10.93 -11.83 1.19
C SER A 199 -12.12 -12.78 1.34
N GLY A 200 -13.17 -12.59 0.53
CA GLY A 200 -14.46 -13.25 0.71
C GLY A 200 -15.24 -12.77 1.93
N THR A 201 -14.75 -11.75 2.66
CA THR A 201 -15.35 -11.27 3.90
C THR A 201 -15.72 -9.78 3.83
N TRP A 202 -16.71 -9.39 4.63
CA TRP A 202 -16.95 -7.99 4.90
C TRP A 202 -16.01 -7.53 6.00
N ASP A 203 -15.22 -6.51 5.69
CA ASP A 203 -14.20 -6.02 6.61
C ASP A 203 -14.47 -4.59 7.02
N VAL A 204 -14.15 -4.28 8.28
CA VAL A 204 -14.17 -2.91 8.81
C VAL A 204 -12.75 -2.36 8.80
N LEU A 205 -12.61 -1.11 8.36
CA LEU A 205 -11.34 -0.45 8.10
C LEU A 205 -11.19 0.82 8.97
N PRO A 206 -11.00 0.69 10.30
CA PRO A 206 -10.73 1.86 11.12
C PRO A 206 -9.29 2.35 10.93
N GLY A 207 -9.11 3.66 11.02
CA GLY A 207 -7.80 4.28 10.99
C GLY A 207 -7.77 5.65 11.63
N LEU A 208 -6.56 6.06 12.02
CA LEU A 208 -6.27 7.36 12.58
C LEU A 208 -4.98 7.86 11.93
N THR A 209 -5.01 9.09 11.45
CA THR A 209 -3.87 9.74 10.81
C THR A 209 -3.58 11.07 11.48
N TYR A 210 -2.32 11.29 11.85
CA TYR A 210 -1.79 12.56 12.30
C TYR A 210 -0.78 13.07 11.27
N PHE A 211 -0.84 14.36 10.98
CA PHE A 211 0.06 15.03 10.05
C PHE A 211 0.53 16.36 10.64
N GLY A 212 1.84 16.59 10.60
CA GLY A 212 2.49 17.80 11.05
C GLY A 212 3.38 18.39 9.96
N HIS A 213 3.52 19.72 9.93
CA HIS A 213 4.47 20.38 9.04
C HIS A 213 5.01 21.70 9.58
N THR A 214 6.13 22.11 9.00
CA THR A 214 6.76 23.43 9.15
C THR A 214 6.93 24.06 7.77
N LYS A 215 7.89 24.99 7.64
CA LYS A 215 8.22 25.63 6.37
C LYS A 215 8.86 24.66 5.39
N ASP A 216 9.74 23.75 5.81
CA ASP A 216 10.54 22.93 4.89
C ASP A 216 10.50 21.43 5.19
N ILE A 217 9.80 21.04 6.26
CA ILE A 217 9.73 19.67 6.76
C ILE A 217 8.27 19.31 7.07
N SER A 218 7.89 18.08 6.72
CA SER A 218 6.64 17.45 7.13
C SER A 218 6.89 16.13 7.83
N TRP A 219 5.94 15.69 8.65
CA TRP A 219 5.98 14.39 9.32
C TRP A 219 4.57 13.91 9.58
N GLY A 220 4.44 12.62 9.87
CA GLY A 220 3.16 12.09 10.26
C GLY A 220 3.23 10.67 10.74
N GLY A 221 2.09 10.23 11.27
CA GLY A 221 1.87 8.88 11.73
C GLY A 221 0.49 8.42 11.33
N GLN A 222 0.36 7.14 10.99
CA GLN A 222 -0.94 6.54 10.67
C GLN A 222 -1.02 5.14 11.28
N ILE A 223 -2.14 4.86 11.93
CA ILE A 223 -2.55 3.51 12.31
C ILE A 223 -3.79 3.14 11.51
N THR A 224 -3.76 1.99 10.85
CA THR A 224 -4.93 1.41 10.17
C THR A 224 -5.08 -0.04 10.55
N SER A 225 -6.31 -0.54 10.56
CA SER A 225 -6.59 -1.96 10.78
C SER A 225 -7.54 -2.51 9.74
N VAL A 226 -7.46 -3.81 9.50
CA VAL A 226 -8.45 -4.58 8.75
C VAL A 226 -9.02 -5.60 9.72
N ILE A 227 -10.27 -5.37 10.12
CA ILE A 227 -11.00 -6.25 11.02
C ILE A 227 -11.99 -7.06 10.18
N ARG A 228 -11.82 -8.38 10.14
CA ARG A 228 -12.65 -9.28 9.34
C ARG A 228 -13.93 -9.59 10.11
N ALA A 229 -14.98 -8.83 9.82
CA ALA A 229 -16.15 -8.73 10.70
C ALA A 229 -17.25 -9.77 10.39
N SER A 230 -17.35 -10.27 9.16
CA SER A 230 -18.42 -11.20 8.76
C SER A 230 -18.23 -12.65 9.19
N GLY A 231 -17.12 -13.00 9.84
CA GLY A 231 -16.76 -14.40 10.07
C GLY A 231 -16.25 -15.09 8.80
N ASP A 232 -16.32 -16.42 8.80
CA ASP A 232 -15.80 -17.25 7.72
C ASP A 232 -16.59 -17.01 6.41
N ASN A 233 -15.88 -17.02 5.28
CA ASN A 233 -16.46 -16.80 3.97
C ASN A 233 -17.20 -18.06 3.46
N ASN A 234 -17.75 -18.00 2.25
CA ASN A 234 -18.44 -19.14 1.61
C ASN A 234 -17.53 -20.32 1.23
N GLN A 235 -16.25 -20.27 1.65
CA GLN A 235 -15.23 -21.28 1.43
C GLN A 235 -14.65 -21.78 2.76
N ASP A 236 -15.37 -21.57 3.88
CA ASP A 236 -15.08 -22.07 5.24
C ASP A 236 -13.77 -21.57 5.86
N TYR A 237 -13.27 -20.40 5.42
CA TYR A 237 -12.11 -19.75 6.03
C TYR A 237 -12.26 -18.24 6.14
N ARG A 238 -11.40 -17.61 6.94
CA ARG A 238 -11.27 -16.15 7.05
C ARG A 238 -9.82 -15.79 7.26
N LEU A 239 -9.30 -14.82 6.47
CA LEU A 239 -7.93 -14.37 6.70
C LEU A 239 -7.78 -13.68 8.06
N GLY A 240 -6.58 -13.66 8.62
CA GLY A 240 -6.33 -12.97 9.89
C GLY A 240 -6.56 -11.46 9.82
N ASN A 241 -6.94 -10.89 10.96
CA ASN A 241 -7.00 -9.44 11.15
C ASN A 241 -5.62 -8.83 10.93
N ARG A 242 -5.57 -7.57 10.49
CA ARG A 242 -4.31 -6.87 10.22
C ARG A 242 -4.26 -5.53 10.92
N ILE A 243 -3.07 -5.13 11.35
CA ILE A 243 -2.76 -3.79 11.82
C ILE A 243 -1.52 -3.27 11.10
N LYS A 244 -1.57 -2.00 10.69
CA LYS A 244 -0.47 -1.29 10.03
C LYS A 244 -0.20 0.01 10.75
N LEU A 245 1.07 0.23 11.08
CA LEU A 245 1.58 1.46 11.67
C LEU A 245 2.57 2.08 10.70
N ASN A 246 2.37 3.35 10.37
CA ASN A 246 3.24 4.14 9.55
C ASN A 246 3.77 5.31 10.34
N ALA A 247 5.06 5.61 10.19
CA ALA A 247 5.67 6.85 10.61
C ALA A 247 6.55 7.36 9.48
N TRP A 248 6.43 8.64 9.13
CA TRP A 248 7.22 9.22 8.04
C TRP A 248 7.71 10.62 8.36
N GLY A 249 8.79 11.00 7.67
CA GLY A 249 9.31 12.35 7.59
C GLY A 249 9.54 12.72 6.13
N GLY A 250 9.19 13.95 5.76
CA GLY A 250 9.36 14.51 4.43
C GLY A 250 10.14 15.83 4.49
N LYS A 251 10.90 16.10 3.43
CA LYS A 251 11.63 17.36 3.25
C LYS A 251 11.29 17.96 1.89
N LEU A 252 10.92 19.23 1.89
CA LEU A 252 10.79 20.01 0.67
C LEU A 252 12.19 20.27 0.09
N LEU A 253 12.44 19.81 -1.12
CA LEU A 253 13.71 20.01 -1.82
C LEU A 253 13.63 21.20 -2.78
N ALA A 254 12.47 21.38 -3.40
CA ALA A 254 12.10 22.52 -4.23
C ALA A 254 10.57 22.69 -4.19
N ASP A 255 10.05 23.80 -4.71
CA ASP A 255 8.59 24.06 -4.72
C ASP A 255 7.76 22.97 -5.43
N PHE A 256 8.40 22.20 -6.32
CA PHE A 256 7.77 21.12 -7.09
C PHE A 256 8.24 19.71 -6.65
N LEU A 257 9.22 19.58 -5.76
CA LEU A 257 9.86 18.30 -5.41
C LEU A 257 10.05 18.13 -3.91
N SER A 258 9.70 16.95 -3.39
CA SER A 258 10.02 16.55 -2.02
C SER A 258 10.50 15.10 -1.96
N ALA A 259 11.30 14.81 -0.93
CA ALA A 259 11.73 13.45 -0.62
C ALA A 259 11.24 13.05 0.77
N SER A 260 11.05 11.75 0.99
CA SER A 260 10.53 11.22 2.24
C SER A 260 11.17 9.90 2.62
N VAL A 261 11.15 9.65 3.93
CA VAL A 261 11.50 8.36 4.54
C VAL A 261 10.30 7.87 5.34
N ARG A 262 10.03 6.55 5.30
CA ARG A 262 8.90 5.95 6.02
C ARG A 262 9.26 4.60 6.62
N LEU A 263 8.91 4.43 7.88
CA LEU A 263 8.88 3.14 8.56
C LEU A 263 7.45 2.62 8.59
N GLN A 264 7.28 1.37 8.20
CA GLN A 264 5.99 0.68 8.20
C GLN A 264 6.09 -0.61 9.00
N TYR A 265 5.40 -0.69 10.13
CA TYR A 265 5.18 -1.94 10.84
C TYR A 265 3.84 -2.54 10.41
N GLU A 266 3.82 -3.81 10.02
CA GLU A 266 2.61 -4.58 9.74
C GLU A 266 2.61 -5.84 10.59
N ALA A 267 1.49 -6.15 11.22
CA ALA A 267 1.23 -7.44 11.84
C ALA A 267 -0.12 -7.98 11.35
N TRP A 268 -0.17 -9.28 11.06
CA TRP A 268 -1.37 -9.96 10.62
C TRP A 268 -1.50 -11.31 11.31
N GLY A 269 -2.74 -11.69 11.61
CA GLY A 269 -3.03 -12.99 12.21
C GLY A 269 -3.00 -14.14 11.21
N GLN A 270 -3.00 -15.35 11.76
CA GLN A 270 -3.30 -16.59 11.04
C GLN A 270 -4.70 -16.56 10.41
N ILE A 271 -4.86 -17.35 9.35
CA ILE A 271 -6.15 -17.71 8.79
C ILE A 271 -6.92 -18.54 9.83
N HIS A 272 -8.20 -18.22 9.99
CA HIS A 272 -9.16 -19.00 10.77
C HIS A 272 -9.95 -19.91 9.83
N GLY A 273 -10.25 -21.13 10.26
CA GLY A 273 -10.90 -22.14 9.41
C GLY A 273 -9.95 -22.68 8.33
N MET A 274 -10.50 -23.44 7.40
CA MET A 274 -9.75 -24.04 6.30
C MET A 274 -10.65 -24.16 5.08
N ASN A 275 -10.08 -23.95 3.89
CA ASN A 275 -10.79 -24.30 2.67
C ASN A 275 -10.70 -25.82 2.45
N PRO A 276 -11.84 -26.55 2.39
CA PRO A 276 -11.84 -28.01 2.22
C PRO A 276 -11.37 -28.47 0.82
N GLU A 277 -11.38 -27.58 -0.18
CA GLU A 277 -10.87 -27.86 -1.53
C GLU A 277 -9.34 -27.72 -1.63
N LEU A 278 -8.69 -27.12 -0.64
CA LEU A 278 -7.23 -26.98 -0.61
C LEU A 278 -6.60 -28.17 0.11
N ASP A 279 -5.75 -28.90 -0.63
CA ASP A 279 -4.84 -29.88 -0.03
C ASP A 279 -3.73 -29.14 0.74
N GLN A 280 -3.84 -29.16 2.07
CA GLN A 280 -2.96 -28.46 3.01
C GLN A 280 -1.58 -29.12 3.11
N ASP A 281 -1.51 -30.44 2.92
CA ASP A 281 -0.24 -31.20 2.93
C ASP A 281 0.56 -30.92 1.65
N MET A 282 -0.07 -30.38 0.59
CA MET A 282 0.60 -30.15 -0.68
C MET A 282 1.66 -29.05 -0.60
N SER A 283 1.36 -27.92 0.05
CA SER A 283 2.19 -26.71 0.01
C SER A 283 1.95 -25.84 1.25
N PRO A 284 2.98 -25.17 1.79
CA PRO A 284 2.78 -24.15 2.81
C PRO A 284 1.84 -23.02 2.36
N ALA A 285 1.71 -22.76 1.05
CA ALA A 285 0.78 -21.76 0.52
C ALA A 285 -0.71 -22.15 0.70
N ASN A 286 -1.00 -23.43 0.95
CA ASN A 286 -2.34 -23.97 1.19
C ASN A 286 -2.61 -24.22 2.69
N ASP A 287 -1.58 -24.13 3.52
CA ASP A 287 -1.67 -24.40 4.95
C ASP A 287 -2.15 -23.13 5.68
N TYR A 288 -3.29 -23.22 6.36
CA TYR A 288 -3.88 -22.10 7.09
C TYR A 288 -3.08 -21.76 8.37
N THR A 289 -2.36 -22.71 8.95
CA THR A 289 -1.50 -22.53 10.13
C THR A 289 -0.17 -21.85 9.77
N ALA A 290 0.33 -22.07 8.56
CA ALA A 290 1.50 -21.39 8.01
C ALA A 290 1.17 -20.01 7.42
N THR A 291 0.34 -19.23 8.14
CA THR A 291 -0.01 -17.86 7.78
C THR A 291 0.13 -16.96 8.99
N GLY A 292 0.20 -15.65 8.81
CA GLY A 292 0.42 -14.74 9.93
C GLY A 292 1.85 -14.26 10.05
N GLY A 293 2.05 -13.26 10.89
CA GLY A 293 3.38 -12.77 11.21
C GLY A 293 3.43 -11.26 11.31
N ARG A 294 4.65 -10.74 11.29
CA ARG A 294 4.95 -9.32 11.45
C ARG A 294 6.17 -8.93 10.66
N LYS A 295 6.18 -7.70 10.17
CA LYS A 295 7.31 -7.13 9.46
C LYS A 295 7.48 -5.64 9.72
N LEU A 296 8.70 -5.16 9.53
CA LEU A 296 9.05 -3.76 9.54
C LEU A 296 9.75 -3.42 8.21
N ASP A 297 9.13 -2.53 7.44
CA ASP A 297 9.66 -2.06 6.16
C ASP A 297 10.26 -0.66 6.30
N PHE A 298 11.42 -0.44 5.70
CA PHE A 298 12.01 0.87 5.48
C PHE A 298 11.75 1.31 4.04
N ASN A 299 11.27 2.54 3.86
CA ASN A 299 10.84 3.05 2.57
C ASN A 299 11.45 4.42 2.28
N LEU A 300 11.81 4.63 1.02
CA LEU A 300 12.28 5.90 0.46
C LEU A 300 11.30 6.37 -0.61
N GLY A 301 10.84 7.61 -0.50
CA GLY A 301 9.83 8.19 -1.39
C GLY A 301 10.25 9.52 -1.99
N VAL A 302 9.69 9.84 -3.16
CA VAL A 302 9.81 11.13 -3.82
C VAL A 302 8.44 11.54 -4.35
N ASN A 303 8.03 12.78 -4.08
CA ASN A 303 6.80 13.36 -4.63
C ASN A 303 7.16 14.55 -5.53
N TYR A 304 6.61 14.55 -6.74
CA TYR A 304 6.73 15.60 -7.73
C TYR A 304 5.36 16.18 -8.06
N ILE A 305 5.22 17.50 -8.02
CA ILE A 305 4.00 18.21 -8.44
C ILE A 305 4.29 19.06 -9.68
N PHE A 306 3.43 18.92 -10.69
CA PHE A 306 3.50 19.76 -11.87
C PHE A 306 2.86 21.12 -11.55
N THR A 307 3.66 22.18 -11.54
CA THR A 307 3.24 23.54 -11.14
C THR A 307 2.82 24.43 -12.32
N GLY A 308 3.14 24.04 -13.56
CA GLY A 308 2.85 24.81 -14.78
C GLY A 308 2.48 23.95 -15.99
N GLY A 309 2.05 24.64 -17.07
CA GLY A 309 1.67 24.01 -18.34
C GLY A 309 0.37 23.18 -18.28
N ALA A 310 0.13 22.38 -19.33
CA ALA A 310 -1.06 21.54 -19.44
C ALA A 310 -1.15 20.45 -18.34
N ALA A 311 -0.02 20.12 -17.71
CA ALA A 311 0.05 19.14 -16.63
C ALA A 311 -0.13 19.76 -15.23
N LYS A 312 -0.42 21.06 -15.10
CA LYS A 312 -0.56 21.72 -13.79
C LYS A 312 -1.57 21.00 -12.88
N GLY A 313 -1.19 20.78 -11.62
CA GLY A 313 -2.01 20.12 -10.60
C GLY A 313 -1.94 18.59 -10.61
N ASN A 314 -1.28 17.98 -11.60
CA ASN A 314 -0.93 16.57 -11.53
C ASN A 314 0.20 16.35 -10.52
N ARG A 315 0.18 15.20 -9.87
CA ARG A 315 1.23 14.72 -8.97
C ARG A 315 1.68 13.35 -9.41
N ILE A 316 2.98 13.13 -9.37
CA ILE A 316 3.59 11.81 -9.53
C ILE A 316 4.41 11.54 -8.28
N ALA A 317 4.27 10.33 -7.75
CA ALA A 317 5.02 9.90 -6.59
C ALA A 317 5.60 8.52 -6.84
N LEU A 318 6.79 8.29 -6.33
CA LEU A 318 7.49 7.02 -6.38
C LEU A 318 7.95 6.67 -4.98
N GLU A 319 7.79 5.41 -4.61
CA GLU A 319 8.30 4.90 -3.35
C GLU A 319 8.85 3.49 -3.53
N ILE A 320 10.02 3.24 -2.95
CA ILE A 320 10.64 1.92 -2.86
C ILE A 320 10.81 1.55 -1.40
N GLY A 321 10.38 0.33 -1.06
CA GLY A 321 10.41 -0.22 0.28
C GLY A 321 11.14 -1.56 0.30
N MET A 322 11.86 -1.81 1.38
CA MET A 322 12.44 -3.12 1.68
C MET A 322 12.19 -3.49 3.14
N PRO A 323 11.88 -4.75 3.44
CA PRO A 323 11.78 -5.21 4.82
C PRO A 323 13.17 -5.20 5.47
N ILE A 324 13.26 -4.57 6.63
CA ILE A 324 14.45 -4.62 7.50
C ILE A 324 14.31 -5.65 8.62
N TYR A 325 13.08 -6.14 8.85
CA TYR A 325 12.79 -7.22 9.77
C TYR A 325 11.51 -7.96 9.33
N GLN A 326 11.53 -9.29 9.37
CA GLN A 326 10.37 -10.16 9.09
C GLN A 326 10.38 -11.35 10.05
N ASN A 327 9.24 -11.62 10.66
CA ASN A 327 9.03 -12.80 11.51
C ASN A 327 7.68 -13.41 11.14
N LEU A 328 7.72 -14.55 10.44
CA LEU A 328 6.55 -15.19 9.82
C LEU A 328 6.11 -16.43 10.60
N ASP A 329 4.81 -16.61 10.76
CA ASP A 329 4.26 -17.75 11.50
C ASP A 329 4.19 -18.98 10.57
N GLY A 330 5.14 -19.90 10.73
CA GLY A 330 5.30 -21.05 9.82
C GLY A 330 5.98 -20.72 8.47
N PRO A 331 6.15 -21.71 7.58
CA PRO A 331 6.86 -21.52 6.31
C PRO A 331 6.06 -20.65 5.34
N GLN A 332 6.55 -19.44 5.07
CA GLN A 332 5.92 -18.47 4.18
C GLN A 332 6.94 -17.81 3.27
N MET A 333 6.51 -17.41 2.08
CA MET A 333 7.33 -16.60 1.18
C MET A 333 7.72 -15.28 1.87
N GLU A 334 9.00 -14.93 1.87
CA GLU A 334 9.44 -13.63 2.39
C GLU A 334 9.26 -12.51 1.34
N THR A 335 9.06 -11.28 1.81
CA THR A 335 9.09 -10.11 0.92
C THR A 335 10.54 -9.65 0.72
N ASP A 336 10.93 -9.29 -0.50
CA ASP A 336 12.27 -8.75 -0.79
C ASP A 336 12.20 -7.23 -0.95
N TRP A 337 11.24 -6.76 -1.75
CA TRP A 337 11.02 -5.34 -2.01
C TRP A 337 9.61 -5.05 -2.50
N VAL A 338 9.19 -3.81 -2.25
CA VAL A 338 7.92 -3.24 -2.70
C VAL A 338 8.22 -1.95 -3.43
N TYR A 339 7.59 -1.76 -4.57
CA TYR A 339 7.73 -0.57 -5.39
C TYR A 339 6.35 0.00 -5.70
N THR A 340 6.17 1.30 -5.49
CA THR A 340 4.92 2.00 -5.77
C THR A 340 5.18 3.20 -6.67
N ILE A 341 4.44 3.29 -7.78
CA ILE A 341 4.28 4.54 -8.54
C ILE A 341 2.84 4.98 -8.39
N GLY A 342 2.62 6.24 -8.06
CA GLY A 342 1.30 6.84 -8.03
C GLY A 342 1.21 8.07 -8.93
N TRP A 343 0.03 8.23 -9.51
CA TRP A 343 -0.43 9.48 -10.09
C TRP A 343 -1.67 9.95 -9.32
N GLN A 344 -1.76 11.26 -9.08
CA GLN A 344 -2.91 11.88 -8.44
C GLN A 344 -3.22 13.21 -9.11
N LYS A 345 -4.50 13.54 -9.21
CA LYS A 345 -4.97 14.85 -9.65
C LYS A 345 -6.19 15.25 -8.82
N ALA A 346 -6.16 16.45 -8.28
CA ALA A 346 -7.27 17.04 -7.54
C ALA A 346 -7.70 18.36 -8.19
N TRP A 347 -9.00 18.65 -8.15
CA TRP A 347 -9.59 19.87 -8.69
C TRP A 347 -10.86 20.28 -7.94
#